data_AF-A0A966EJP1-F1
#
_entry.id   AF-A0A966EJP1-F1
#
_cell.length_a   1.000
_cell.length_b   1.000
_cell.length_c   1.000
_cell.angle_alpha   90.00
_cell.angle_beta   90.00
_cell.angle_gamma   90.00
#
_symmetry.space_group_name_H-M   'P 1'
#
loop_
_entity.id
_entity.type
_entity.pdbx_description
1 polymer ?
#
loop_
_entity_poly.entity_id
_entity_poly.type
_entity_poly.pdbx_seq_one_letter_code
_entity_poly.pdbx_strand_id
1 'polypeptide(L)'
;MQDCPHCGAEVSKGRLACRECGSDLDTGWQDSTDIDYLSVDLGDDPVENTAVKKTFQKNIVILLILGFICIPILHRLGVRGWDLGNVILAVLLTSAVLTLKRSDED
;
A
#
# COMPACT_ATOMS: atom_id res chain seq x y z
N MET A 1 -17.40 -38.93 -4.28
CA MET A 1 -17.70 -37.64 -4.92
C MET A 1 -18.48 -36.77 -3.96
N GLN A 2 -18.43 -35.45 -4.11
CA GLN A 2 -19.25 -34.46 -3.42
C GLN A 2 -19.59 -33.34 -4.41
N ASP A 3 -20.71 -32.65 -4.23
CA ASP A 3 -21.04 -31.48 -5.05
C ASP A 3 -20.40 -30.22 -4.44
N CYS A 4 -19.95 -29.31 -5.29
CA CYS A 4 -19.42 -28.02 -4.86
C CYS A 4 -20.58 -27.17 -4.28
N PRO A 5 -20.54 -26.76 -3.01
CA PRO A 5 -21.61 -25.98 -2.40
C PRO A 5 -21.80 -24.59 -3.05
N HIS A 6 -20.77 -24.06 -3.71
CA HIS A 6 -20.82 -22.75 -4.37
C HIS A 6 -21.44 -22.79 -5.78
N CYS A 7 -21.21 -23.83 -6.57
CA CYS A 7 -21.66 -23.87 -7.98
C CYS A 7 -22.40 -25.14 -8.40
N GLY A 8 -22.49 -26.14 -7.53
CA GLY A 8 -23.13 -27.43 -7.80
C GLY A 8 -22.33 -28.39 -8.68
N ALA A 9 -21.12 -28.02 -9.12
CA ALA A 9 -20.28 -28.92 -9.93
C ALA A 9 -19.78 -30.12 -9.13
N GLU A 10 -19.60 -31.25 -9.79
CA GLU A 10 -19.13 -32.48 -9.17
C GLU A 10 -17.63 -32.42 -8.83
N VAL A 11 -17.27 -32.72 -7.57
CA VAL A 11 -15.90 -32.63 -7.04
C VAL A 11 -15.49 -33.96 -6.40
N SER A 12 -14.28 -34.43 -6.74
CA SER A 12 -13.69 -35.61 -6.11
C SER A 12 -13.28 -35.32 -4.66
N LYS A 13 -13.52 -36.28 -3.75
CA LYS A 13 -13.11 -36.15 -2.33
C LYS A 13 -11.60 -35.91 -2.23
N GLY A 14 -11.19 -34.98 -1.36
CA GLY A 14 -9.78 -34.63 -1.14
C GLY A 14 -9.20 -33.58 -2.09
N ARG A 15 -10.01 -32.97 -2.96
CA ARG A 15 -9.59 -31.78 -3.72
C ARG A 15 -9.45 -30.57 -2.82
N LEU A 16 -8.51 -29.68 -3.15
CA LEU A 16 -8.31 -28.42 -2.44
C LEU A 16 -9.28 -27.32 -2.90
N ALA A 17 -9.71 -27.38 -4.18
CA ALA A 17 -10.62 -26.40 -4.77
C ALA A 17 -11.44 -26.99 -5.94
N CYS A 18 -12.56 -26.33 -6.25
CA CYS A 18 -13.44 -26.63 -7.37
C CYS A 18 -12.74 -26.27 -8.68
N ARG A 19 -12.84 -27.13 -9.70
CA ARG A 19 -12.25 -26.87 -11.02
C ARG A 19 -13.06 -25.91 -11.89
N GLU A 20 -14.37 -25.86 -11.64
CA GLU A 20 -15.29 -25.08 -12.45
C GLU A 20 -15.38 -23.62 -11.96
N CYS A 21 -15.45 -23.38 -10.65
CA CYS A 21 -15.60 -22.04 -10.09
C CYS A 21 -14.42 -21.55 -9.22
N GLY A 22 -13.45 -22.41 -8.90
CA GLY A 22 -12.32 -22.06 -8.04
C GLY A 22 -12.62 -21.97 -6.54
N SER A 23 -13.88 -22.14 -6.11
CA SER A 23 -14.23 -22.12 -4.68
C SER A 23 -13.55 -23.25 -3.90
N ASP A 24 -13.12 -22.94 -2.68
CA ASP A 24 -12.36 -23.76 -1.76
C ASP A 24 -12.90 -23.62 -0.32
N LEU A 25 -12.15 -24.11 0.67
CA LEU A 25 -12.53 -24.01 2.09
C LEU A 25 -12.79 -22.57 2.52
N ASP A 26 -11.92 -21.62 2.18
CA ASP A 26 -12.01 -20.24 2.67
C ASP A 26 -13.14 -19.45 1.99
N THR A 27 -13.48 -19.81 0.76
CA THR A 27 -14.40 -19.03 -0.08
C THR A 27 -15.80 -19.61 -0.22
N GLY A 28 -16.03 -20.87 0.17
CA GLY A 28 -17.39 -21.42 0.07
C GLY A 28 -17.61 -22.88 0.45
N TRP A 29 -16.58 -23.65 0.83
CA TRP A 29 -16.75 -25.06 1.25
C TRP A 29 -16.82 -25.26 2.77
N GLN A 30 -16.72 -24.17 3.54
CA GLN A 30 -17.01 -24.17 4.98
C GLN A 30 -18.47 -24.52 5.25
N ASP A 31 -18.74 -25.17 6.38
CA ASP A 31 -20.10 -25.36 6.84
C ASP A 31 -20.69 -24.00 7.22
N SER A 32 -21.95 -23.78 6.83
CA SER A 32 -22.77 -22.67 7.30
C SER A 32 -22.81 -22.53 8.83
N THR A 33 -22.61 -23.62 9.58
CA THR A 33 -22.54 -23.61 11.04
C THR A 33 -21.23 -23.05 11.60
N ASP A 34 -20.16 -23.04 10.81
CA ASP A 34 -18.82 -22.53 11.19
C ASP A 34 -18.64 -21.04 10.84
N ILE A 35 -19.62 -20.43 10.15
CA ILE A 35 -19.55 -19.01 9.79
C ILE A 35 -19.96 -18.17 11.00
N ASP A 36 -18.97 -17.56 11.66
CA ASP A 36 -19.19 -16.57 12.71
C ASP A 36 -19.70 -15.26 12.08
N TYR A 37 -21.02 -15.08 12.08
CA TYR A 37 -21.67 -13.83 11.68
C TYR A 37 -21.49 -12.78 12.78
N LEU A 38 -20.32 -12.17 12.81
CA LEU A 38 -20.12 -10.99 13.63
C LEU A 38 -20.89 -9.82 13.01
N SER A 39 -21.95 -9.38 13.68
CA SER A 39 -22.64 -8.15 13.32
C SER A 39 -21.65 -6.99 13.43
N VAL A 40 -21.28 -6.41 12.30
CA VAL A 40 -20.55 -5.15 12.29
C VAL A 40 -21.57 -4.05 12.55
N ASP A 41 -21.43 -3.38 13.70
CA ASP A 41 -22.18 -2.16 13.98
C ASP A 41 -21.65 -1.06 13.08
N LEU A 42 -22.33 -0.87 11.94
CA LEU A 42 -22.10 0.27 11.07
C LEU A 42 -22.74 1.46 11.76
N GLY A 43 -21.94 2.24 12.48
CA GLY A 43 -22.40 3.49 13.06
C GLY A 43 -23.13 4.35 12.03
N ASP A 44 -24.18 5.03 12.46
CA ASP A 44 -24.90 6.03 11.65
C ASP A 44 -24.08 7.32 11.45
N ASP A 45 -22.78 7.29 11.72
CA ASP A 45 -21.93 8.43 11.47
C ASP A 45 -21.90 8.71 9.96
N PRO A 46 -22.24 9.94 9.54
CA PRO A 46 -22.06 10.31 8.15
C PRO A 46 -20.59 10.08 7.85
N VAL A 47 -20.30 9.17 6.90
CA VAL A 47 -18.97 8.96 6.35
C VAL A 47 -18.50 10.29 5.79
N GLU A 48 -17.85 11.07 6.64
CA GLU A 48 -17.23 12.32 6.26
C GLU A 48 -16.06 11.87 5.39
N ASN A 49 -16.29 11.92 4.08
CA ASN A 49 -15.23 11.88 3.10
C ASN A 49 -14.34 13.08 3.42
N THR A 50 -13.41 12.90 4.35
CA THR A 50 -12.40 13.87 4.68
C THR A 50 -11.52 13.91 3.44
N ALA A 51 -11.90 14.79 2.52
CA ALA A 51 -11.10 15.15 1.38
C ALA A 51 -9.80 15.70 1.95
N VAL A 52 -8.83 14.80 2.10
CA VAL A 52 -7.49 15.10 2.62
C VAL A 52 -6.97 16.29 1.82
N LYS A 53 -6.70 17.37 2.54
CA LYS A 53 -6.47 18.72 2.02
C LYS A 53 -5.63 18.72 0.74
N LYS A 54 -6.27 19.02 -0.38
CA LYS A 54 -5.67 19.23 -1.71
C LYS A 54 -4.76 20.47 -1.81
N THR A 55 -4.35 21.05 -0.68
CA THR A 55 -3.46 22.22 -0.60
C THR A 55 -1.99 21.82 -0.60
N PHE A 56 -1.63 20.64 -0.08
CA PHE A 56 -0.22 20.21 -0.02
C PHE A 56 0.33 19.75 -1.38
N GLN A 57 -0.54 19.18 -2.23
CA GLN A 57 -0.15 18.67 -3.55
C GLN A 57 0.25 19.78 -4.54
N LYS A 58 -0.37 20.96 -4.47
CA LYS A 58 -0.02 22.08 -5.37
C LYS A 58 1.34 22.71 -5.03
N ASN A 59 1.72 22.76 -3.75
CA ASN A 59 2.98 23.36 -3.33
C ASN A 59 4.19 22.51 -3.74
N ILE A 60 4.06 21.17 -3.71
CA ILE A 60 5.12 20.25 -4.14
C ILE A 60 5.46 20.43 -5.62
N VAL A 61 4.44 20.48 -6.49
CA VAL A 61 4.66 20.59 -7.95
C VAL A 61 5.37 21.92 -8.30
N ILE A 62 4.98 23.01 -7.66
CA ILE A 62 5.62 24.32 -7.85
C ILE A 62 7.08 24.29 -7.38
N LEU A 63 7.37 23.68 -6.22
CA LEU A 63 8.74 23.54 -5.72
C LEU A 63 9.62 22.66 -6.64
N LEU A 64 9.07 21.60 -7.23
CA LEU A 64 9.80 20.75 -8.17
C LEU A 64 10.13 21.49 -9.47
N ILE A 65 9.19 22.26 -10.03
CA ILE A 65 9.41 23.06 -11.25
C ILE A 65 10.43 24.17 -10.97
N LEU A 66 10.27 24.92 -9.87
CA LEU A 66 11.23 25.96 -9.48
C LEU A 66 12.61 25.37 -9.19
N GLY A 67 12.68 24.21 -8.54
CA GLY A 67 13.92 23.48 -8.33
C GLY A 67 14.59 23.11 -9.65
N PHE A 68 13.88 22.46 -10.58
CA PHE A 68 14.43 22.05 -11.87
C PHE A 68 14.99 23.21 -12.70
N ILE A 69 14.41 24.40 -12.57
CA ILE A 69 14.87 25.62 -13.26
C ILE A 69 16.01 26.31 -12.50
N CYS A 70 15.91 26.43 -11.17
CA CYS A 70 16.91 27.13 -10.34
C CYS A 70 18.21 26.33 -10.16
N ILE A 71 18.14 24.99 -10.08
CA ILE A 71 19.30 24.11 -9.91
C ILE A 71 20.38 24.32 -11.01
N PRO A 72 20.05 24.30 -12.32
CA PRO A 72 21.05 24.55 -13.36
C PRO A 72 21.53 26.00 -13.37
N ILE A 73 20.68 26.96 -12.99
CA ILE A 73 21.06 28.38 -12.88
C ILE A 73 22.07 28.58 -11.74
N LEU A 74 21.84 27.96 -10.57
CA LEU A 74 22.74 27.98 -9.42
C LEU A 74 24.06 27.25 -9.72
N HIS A 75 24.00 26.15 -10.48
CA HIS A 75 25.18 25.44 -10.96
C HIS A 75 26.01 26.29 -11.93
N ARG A 76 25.37 27.10 -12.79
CA ARG A 76 26.02 28.06 -13.69
C ARG A 76 26.59 29.28 -12.97
N LEU A 77 25.98 29.69 -11.86
CA LEU A 77 26.44 30.79 -11.01
C LEU A 77 27.62 30.39 -10.10
N GLY A 78 28.18 29.19 -10.26
CA GLY A 78 29.42 28.79 -9.59
C GLY A 78 29.29 28.72 -8.07
N VAL A 79 28.07 28.57 -7.54
CA VAL A 79 27.82 28.29 -6.12
C VAL A 79 28.22 26.85 -5.85
N ARG A 80 29.55 26.66 -5.78
CA ARG A 80 30.28 25.40 -5.65
C ARG A 80 30.19 24.90 -4.20
N GLY A 81 28.96 24.73 -3.69
CA GLY A 81 28.66 24.24 -2.34
C GLY A 81 27.82 22.95 -2.32
N TRP A 82 27.30 22.54 -3.48
CA TRP A 82 26.77 21.19 -3.69
C TRP A 82 27.83 20.31 -4.34
N ASP A 83 28.94 20.15 -3.62
CA ASP A 83 29.86 19.06 -3.94
C ASP A 83 29.09 17.74 -3.81
N LEU A 84 29.34 16.83 -4.75
CA LEU A 84 28.75 15.49 -4.82
C LEU A 84 28.77 14.76 -3.46
N GLY A 85 29.73 15.11 -2.59
CA GLY A 85 29.84 14.63 -1.21
C GLY A 85 28.66 14.97 -0.31
N ASN A 86 28.02 16.14 -0.45
CA ASN A 86 26.84 16.50 0.35
C ASN A 86 25.61 15.70 -0.05
N VAL A 87 25.47 15.36 -1.34
CA VAL A 87 24.41 14.46 -1.82
C VAL A 87 24.64 13.05 -1.31
N ILE A 88 25.88 12.55 -1.39
CA ILE A 88 26.25 11.22 -0.86
C ILE A 88 26.02 11.16 0.66
N LEU A 89 26.40 12.19 1.42
CA LEU A 89 26.19 12.27 2.86
C LEU A 89 24.70 12.27 3.21
N ALA A 90 23.86 13.02 2.49
CA ALA A 90 22.41 13.02 2.70
C ALA A 90 21.78 11.66 2.42
N VAL A 91 22.24 10.95 1.38
CA VAL A 91 21.78 9.58 1.06
C VAL A 91 22.22 8.59 2.14
N LEU A 92 23.46 8.68 2.64
CA LEU A 92 23.93 7.82 3.72
C LEU A 92 23.16 8.08 5.02
N LEU A 93 22.92 9.33 5.39
CA LEU A 93 22.15 9.67 6.60
C LEU A 93 20.71 9.18 6.51
N THR A 94 20.05 9.34 5.36
CA THR A 94 18.69 8.82 5.17
C THR A 94 18.64 7.30 5.23
N SER A 95 19.61 6.60 4.64
CA SER A 95 19.72 5.14 4.75
C SER A 95 20.00 4.67 6.18
N ALA A 96 20.81 5.40 6.95
CA ALA A 96 21.09 5.11 8.35
C ALA A 96 19.85 5.31 9.23
N VAL A 97 19.07 6.36 8.99
CA VAL A 97 17.81 6.59 9.71
C VAL A 97 16.79 5.48 9.40
N LEU A 98 16.70 5.02 8.15
CA LEU A 98 15.81 3.92 7.77
C LEU A 98 16.22 2.57 8.39
N THR A 99 17.51 2.32 8.56
CA THR A 99 18.01 1.09 9.20
C THR A 99 17.80 1.12 10.71
N LEU A 100 18.01 2.26 11.37
CA LEU A 100 17.67 2.43 12.79
C LEU A 100 16.17 2.26 13.05
N LYS A 101 15.33 2.86 12.20
CA LYS A 101 13.87 2.73 12.27
C LYS A 101 13.42 1.26 12.18
N ARG A 102 14.12 0.44 11.36
CA ARG A 102 13.83 -0.98 11.22
C ARG A 102 14.23 -1.80 12.45
N SER A 103 15.28 -1.41 13.16
CA SER A 103 15.74 -2.09 14.37
C SER A 103 14.86 -1.86 15.60
N ASP A 104 13.98 -0.86 15.59
CA ASP A 104 13.04 -0.57 16.68
C ASP A 104 11.73 -1.39 16.55
N GLU A 105 11.53 -2.05 15.40
CA GLU A 105 10.32 -2.83 15.08
C GLU A 105 10.52 -4.36 15.19
N ASP A 106 11.73 -4.82 15.52
CA ASP A 106 12.09 -6.21 15.85
C ASP A 106 12.32 -6.38 17.37
#